data_AF-A0A7W8EYG7-F1
#
_entry.id   AF-A0A7W8EYG7-F1
#
_cell.length_a   1.000
_cell.length_b   1.000
_cell.length_c   1.000
_cell.angle_alpha   90.00
_cell.angle_beta   90.00
_cell.angle_gamma   90.00
#
_symmetry.space_group_name_H-M   'P 1'
#
loop_
_entity.id
_entity.type
_entity.pdbx_description
1 polymer ?
#
loop_
_entity_poly.entity_id
_entity_poly.type
_entity_poly.pdbx_seq_one_letter_code
_entity_poly.pdbx_strand_id
1 'polypeptide(L)' 'MGVFRRTPEEKEAIAEMKAADKALNENSDREFAAGIRHETDEYQRLNAAANDAAAKVSFWHGGTKKRGG' A
#
# COMPACT_ATOMS: atom_id res chain seq x y z
N MET A 1 -2.84 20.13 -22.32
CA MET A 1 -2.19 19.39 -21.21
C MET A 1 -2.72 19.96 -19.90
N GLY A 2 -3.68 19.28 -19.27
CA GLY A 2 -4.31 19.73 -18.03
C GLY A 2 -3.40 19.43 -16.85
N VAL A 3 -3.13 20.44 -16.04
CA VAL A 3 -2.41 20.37 -14.77
C VAL A 3 -3.05 19.31 -13.86
N PHE A 4 -2.39 18.15 -13.74
CA PHE A 4 -2.73 17.08 -12.79
C PHE A 4 -2.49 17.56 -11.35
N ARG A 5 -3.28 18.51 -10.86
CA ARG A 5 -3.31 18.85 -9.44
C ARG A 5 -4.08 17.74 -8.74
N ARG A 6 -3.32 16.82 -8.14
CA ARG A 6 -3.79 15.78 -7.22
C ARG A 6 -4.83 16.38 -6.27
N THR A 7 -6.00 15.76 -6.16
CA THR A 7 -6.97 16.14 -5.13
C THR A 7 -6.35 15.88 -3.74
N PRO A 8 -6.77 16.63 -2.70
CA PRO A 8 -6.35 16.35 -1.33
C PRO A 8 -6.58 14.88 -0.95
N GLU A 9 -7.73 14.33 -1.34
CA GLU A 9 -8.13 12.95 -1.11
C GLU A 9 -7.16 11.93 -1.74
N GLU A 10 -6.69 12.17 -2.97
CA GLU A 10 -5.68 11.29 -3.59
C GLU A 10 -4.34 11.35 -2.87
N LYS A 11 -3.95 12.52 -2.33
CA LYS A 11 -2.71 12.63 -1.56
C LYS A 11 -2.80 11.88 -0.24
N GLU A 12 -3.94 11.96 0.44
CA GLU A 12 -4.20 11.21 1.67
C GLU A 12 -4.19 9.71 1.40
N ALA A 13 -4.89 9.23 0.37
CA ALA A 13 -4.89 7.82 0.00
C ALA A 13 -3.48 7.29 -0.36
N ILE A 14 -2.66 8.09 -1.07
CA ILE A 14 -1.27 7.73 -1.36
C ILE A 14 -0.42 7.71 -0.08
N ALA A 15 -0.65 8.63 0.85
CA ALA A 15 0.05 8.65 2.13
C ALA A 15 -0.32 7.43 2.98
N GLU A 16 -1.60 7.06 3.04
CA GLU A 16 -2.08 5.85 3.72
C GLU A 16 -1.48 4.58 3.09
N MET A 17 -1.47 4.48 1.75
CA MET A 17 -0.83 3.36 1.05
C MET A 17 0.65 3.25 1.43
N LYS A 18 1.40 4.36 1.38
CA LYS A 18 2.81 4.36 1.75
C LYS A 18 3.05 4.01 3.22
N ALA A 19 2.16 4.44 4.12
CA ALA A 19 2.26 4.09 5.53
C ALA A 19 2.03 2.60 5.75
N ALA A 20 1.04 2.02 5.07
CA ALA A 20 0.75 0.59 5.11
C ALA A 20 1.90 -0.25 4.51
N ASP A 21 2.44 0.15 3.35
CA ASP A 21 3.62 -0.48 2.74
C ASP A 21 4.85 -0.41 3.65
N LYS A 22 5.07 0.74 4.31
CA LYS A 22 6.19 0.89 5.26
C LYS A 22 6.02 -0.06 6.44
N ALA A 23 4.83 -0.17 7.00
CA ALA A 23 4.55 -1.08 8.11
C ALA A 23 4.73 -2.55 7.71
N LEU A 24 4.28 -2.93 6.50
CA LEU A 24 4.52 -4.24 5.93
C LEU A 24 6.02 -4.53 5.79
N ASN A 25 6.77 -3.59 5.22
CA ASN A 25 8.21 -3.77 5.02
C ASN A 25 8.98 -3.82 6.35
N GLU A 26 8.63 -2.98 7.33
CA GLU A 26 9.22 -3.03 8.67
C GLU A 26 8.94 -4.36 9.38
N ASN A 27 7.75 -4.93 9.20
CA ASN A 27 7.42 -6.24 9.73
C ASN A 27 8.22 -7.34 9.00
N SER A 28 8.25 -7.33 7.66
CA SER A 28 9.05 -8.27 6.88
C SER A 28 10.54 -8.18 7.20
N ASP A 29 11.09 -6.99 7.42
CA ASP A 29 12.49 -6.80 7.82
C ASP A 29 12.75 -7.42 9.20
N ARG A 30 11.81 -7.28 10.15
CA ARG A 30 11.89 -7.93 11.47
C ARG A 30 11.78 -9.44 11.37
N GLU A 31 10.85 -9.95 10.57
CA GLU A 31 10.67 -11.38 10.32
C GLU A 31 11.93 -11.97 9.67
N PHE A 32 12.47 -11.29 8.66
CA PHE A 32 13.71 -11.68 8.00
C PHE A 32 14.90 -11.67 8.96
N ALA A 33 15.03 -10.63 9.80
CA ALA A 33 16.05 -10.56 10.85
C ALA A 33 15.89 -11.66 11.91
N ALA A 34 14.65 -12.07 12.20
CA ALA A 34 14.34 -13.20 13.08
C ALA A 34 14.49 -14.58 12.39
N GLY A 35 14.81 -14.61 11.08
CA GLY A 35 14.91 -15.84 10.30
C GLY A 35 13.56 -16.47 9.95
N ILE A 36 12.45 -15.75 10.16
CA ILE A 36 11.10 -16.15 9.77
C ILE A 36 10.97 -15.94 8.26
N ARG A 37 10.78 -17.05 7.54
CA ARG A 37 10.59 -17.06 6.07
C ARG A 37 9.21 -17.57 5.65
N HIS A 38 8.36 -17.88 6.62
CA HIS A 38 7.00 -18.31 6.38
C HIS A 38 6.06 -17.12 6.52
N GLU A 39 4.95 -17.17 5.79
CA GLU A 39 3.91 -16.16 5.85
C GLU A 39 3.29 -16.15 7.25
N THR A 40 3.38 -15.01 7.94
CA THR A 40 2.79 -14.86 9.27
C THR A 40 1.41 -14.24 9.18
N ASP A 41 0.61 -14.43 10.23
CA ASP A 41 -0.69 -13.76 10.37
C ASP A 41 -0.54 -12.23 10.36
N GLU A 42 0.59 -11.71 10.85
CA GLU A 42 0.86 -10.28 10.89
C GLU A 42 1.19 -9.72 9.50
N TYR A 43 2.03 -10.44 8.74
CA TYR A 43 2.29 -10.15 7.34
C TYR A 43 1.00 -10.17 6.52
N GLN A 44 0.12 -11.17 6.69
CA GLN A 44 -1.16 -11.23 5.97
C GLN A 44 -2.07 -10.04 6.31
N ARG A 45 -2.16 -9.64 7.58
CA ARG A 45 -2.96 -8.47 7.98
C ARG A 45 -2.42 -7.18 7.38
N LEU A 46 -1.10 -6.99 7.42
CA LEU A 46 -0.45 -5.79 6.87
C LEU A 46 -0.56 -5.76 5.34
N ASN A 47 -0.41 -6.90 4.67
CA ASN A 47 -0.58 -7.02 3.23
C ASN A 47 -2.04 -6.76 2.80
N ALA A 48 -3.02 -7.21 3.57
CA ALA A 48 -4.43 -6.90 3.33
C ALA A 48 -4.71 -5.39 3.47
N ALA A 49 -4.15 -4.74 4.50
CA ALA A 49 -4.28 -3.30 4.70
C ALA A 49 -3.61 -2.50 3.56
N ALA A 50 -2.42 -2.92 3.12
CA ALA A 50 -1.73 -2.31 1.98
C ALA A 50 -2.55 -2.46 0.68
N ASN A 51 -3.15 -3.63 0.45
CA ASN A 51 -4.02 -3.85 -0.71
C ASN A 51 -5.32 -3.03 -0.64
N ASP A 52 -5.95 -2.88 0.53
CA ASP A 52 -7.14 -2.04 0.69
C ASP A 52 -6.83 -0.56 0.43
N ALA A 53 -5.69 -0.08 0.93
CA ALA A 53 -5.20 1.26 0.65
C ALA A 53 -4.86 1.44 -0.84
N ALA A 54 -4.18 0.47 -1.45
CA ALA A 54 -3.89 0.47 -2.88
C ALA A 54 -5.15 0.42 -3.75
N ALA A 55 -6.22 -0.23 -3.30
CA ALA A 55 -7.51 -0.26 -4.00
C ALA A 55 -8.23 1.11 -4.00
N LYS A 56 -7.89 2.00 -3.06
CA LYS A 56 -8.38 3.38 -3.03
C LYS A 56 -7.58 4.28 -3.98
N VAL A 57 -6.32 3.95 -4.23
CA VAL A 57 -5.40 4.71 -5.10
C VAL A 57 -5.53 4.29 -6.56
N SER A 58 -5.57 5.26 -7.48
CA SER A 58 -5.58 4.99 -8.92
C SER A 58 -4.34 4.21 -9.37
N PHE A 59 -4.51 3.32 -10.36
CA PHE A 59 -3.39 2.59 -10.98
C PHE A 59 -2.22 3.48 -11.45
N TRP A 60 -2.54 4.67 -11.98
CA TRP A 60 -1.54 5.67 -12.39
C TRP A 60 -0.63 6.19 -11.26
N HIS A 61 -1.03 5.98 -10.01
CA HIS A 61 -0.30 6.42 -8.82
C HIS A 61 0.27 5.26 -8.00
N GLY A 62 0.28 4.04 -8.55
CA GLY A 62 0.83 2.84 -7.90
C GLY A 62 -0.20 1.98 -7.16
N GLY A 63 -1.49 2.36 -7.18
CA GLY A 63 -2.56 1.55 -6.60
C GLY A 63 -3.09 0.46 -7.54
N THR A 64 -4.13 -0.25 -7.12
CA THR A 64 -4.79 -1.32 -7.88
C THR A 64 -6.16 -0.90 -8.44
N LYS A 65 -6.61 0.34 -8.17
CA LYS A 65 -7.89 0.84 -8.68
C LYS A 65 -7.85 0.96 -10.20
N LYS A 66 -8.48 -0.01 -10.86
CA LYS A 66 -8.69 -0.03 -12.30
C LYS A 66 -9.78 1.00 -12.63
N ARG A 67 -9.49 1.98 -13.49
CA ARG A 67 -10.58 2.74 -14.14
C ARG A 67 -11.36 1.72 -14.96
N GLY A 68 -12.62 1.49 -14.59
CA GLY A 68 -13.54 0.68 -15.40
C GLY A 68 -13.50 1.19 -16.84
N GLY A 69 -13.30 0.26 -17.77
CA GLY A 69 -13.52 0.50 -19.19
C GLY A 69 -15.00 0.49 -19.52
#